data_AF-A0A1A3T6B6-F1
#
_entry.id   AF-A0A1A3T6B6-F1
#
_cell.length_a   1.000
_cell.length_b   1.000
_cell.length_c   1.000
_cell.angle_alpha   90.00
_cell.angle_beta   90.00
_cell.angle_gamma   90.00
#
_symmetry.space_group_name_H-M   'P 1'
#
loop_
_entity.id
_entity.type
_entity.pdbx_description
1 polymer ?
#
loop_
_entity_poly.entity_id
_entity_poly.type
_entity_poly.pdbx_seq_one_letter_code
_entity_poly.pdbx_strand_id
1 'polypeptide(L)'
;MFDQALDRASQQLGKRMAWDEHEVEALTAAARAADRRDELQQVYSGELAGDGRPAMLVKLSAEMRMLDKAVADHLGGVRIGPGIAKSERHQRAVNARWHRRREANA
;
A
#
# COMPACT_ATOMS: atom_id res chain seq x y z
N MET A 1 5.55 12.50 -6.33
CA MET A 1 6.14 11.33 -5.66
C MET A 1 5.37 10.04 -5.98
N PHE A 2 4.04 9.95 -5.82
CA PHE A 2 3.24 8.84 -6.37
C PHE A 2 2.48 9.21 -7.65
N ASP A 3 1.92 10.42 -7.73
CA ASP A 3 1.23 10.89 -8.95
C ASP A 3 2.16 10.93 -10.17
N GLN A 4 3.42 11.34 -9.97
CA GLN A 4 4.45 11.26 -11.01
C GLN A 4 4.76 9.82 -11.46
N ALA A 5 4.58 8.82 -10.59
CA ALA A 5 4.71 7.42 -10.98
C ALA A 5 3.48 6.95 -11.78
N LEU A 6 2.27 7.38 -11.39
CA LEU A 6 1.03 7.14 -12.13
C LEU A 6 1.06 7.80 -13.51
N ASP A 7 1.54 9.04 -13.62
CA ASP A 7 1.68 9.78 -14.87
C ASP A 7 2.64 9.08 -15.84
N ARG A 8 3.80 8.61 -15.33
CA ARG A 8 4.75 7.83 -16.14
C ARG A 8 4.13 6.52 -16.64
N ALA A 9 3.42 5.79 -15.77
CA ALA A 9 2.74 4.57 -16.17
C ALA A 9 1.62 4.85 -17.20
N SER A 10 0.89 5.95 -17.02
CA SER A 10 -0.15 6.42 -17.92
C SER A 10 0.41 6.74 -19.31
N GLN A 11 1.56 7.43 -19.37
CA GLN A 11 2.28 7.72 -20.62
C GLN A 11 2.78 6.43 -21.29
N GLN A 12 3.37 5.50 -20.52
CA GLN A 12 3.87 4.23 -21.05
C GLN A 12 2.77 3.33 -21.63
N LEU A 13 1.58 3.35 -21.04
CA LEU A 13 0.44 2.54 -21.50
C LEU A 13 -0.40 3.24 -22.58
N GLY A 14 -0.14 4.52 -22.87
CA GLY A 14 -0.94 5.33 -23.79
C GLY A 14 -2.39 5.52 -23.32
N LYS A 15 -2.66 5.38 -22.02
CA LYS A 15 -4.01 5.47 -21.43
C LYS A 15 -3.96 6.33 -20.17
N ARG A 16 -4.97 7.18 -19.99
CA ARG A 16 -5.14 7.96 -18.75
C ARG A 16 -5.39 7.01 -17.58
N MET A 17 -4.50 7.01 -16.61
CA MET A 17 -4.68 6.31 -15.34
C MET A 17 -5.15 7.30 -14.27
N ALA A 18 -5.92 6.80 -13.31
CA ALA A 18 -6.33 7.51 -12.11
C ALA A 18 -6.31 6.52 -10.96
N TRP A 19 -5.96 7.00 -9.77
CA TRP A 19 -6.14 6.23 -8.55
C TRP A 19 -7.62 5.97 -8.31
N ASP A 20 -7.95 4.76 -7.89
CA ASP A 20 -9.27 4.52 -7.29
C ASP A 20 -9.29 4.96 -5.82
N GLU A 21 -10.49 4.99 -5.23
CA GLU A 21 -10.69 5.41 -3.85
C GLU A 21 -9.92 4.55 -2.85
N HIS A 22 -9.81 3.23 -3.10
CA HIS A 22 -9.10 2.31 -2.24
C HIS A 22 -7.58 2.55 -2.28
N GLU A 23 -7.03 2.81 -3.47
CA GLU A 23 -5.63 3.17 -3.65
C GLU A 23 -5.30 4.52 -2.98
N VAL A 24 -6.18 5.51 -3.09
CA VAL A 24 -6.02 6.79 -2.39
C VAL A 24 -6.01 6.60 -0.87
N GLU A 25 -6.92 5.79 -0.32
CA GLU A 25 -6.95 5.47 1.10
C GLU A 25 -5.68 4.76 1.56
N ALA A 26 -5.20 3.76 0.80
CA ALA A 26 -3.99 3.02 1.10
C ALA A 26 -2.75 3.94 1.08
N LEU A 27 -2.61 4.79 0.06
CA LEU A 27 -1.53 5.78 -0.03
C LEU A 27 -1.58 6.78 1.13
N THR A 28 -2.78 7.23 1.50
CA THR A 28 -2.98 8.15 2.62
C THR A 28 -2.61 7.50 3.95
N ALA A 29 -3.00 6.25 4.17
CA ALA A 29 -2.66 5.50 5.37
C ALA A 29 -1.15 5.24 5.46
N ALA A 30 -0.50 4.88 4.36
CA ALA A 30 0.95 4.72 4.28
C ALA A 30 1.68 6.03 4.62
N ALA A 31 1.22 7.17 4.09
CA ALA A 31 1.81 8.47 4.39
C ALA A 31 1.70 8.81 5.90
N ARG A 32 0.52 8.64 6.49
CA ARG A 32 0.31 8.88 7.93
C ARG A 32 1.20 7.99 8.81
N ALA A 33 1.39 6.72 8.44
CA ALA A 33 2.27 5.82 9.16
C ALA A 33 3.74 6.25 9.06
N ALA A 34 4.18 6.69 7.88
CA ALA A 34 5.53 7.22 7.67
C ALA A 34 5.78 8.50 8.48
N ASP A 35 4.86 9.47 8.45
CA ASP A 35 4.96 10.70 9.22
C ASP A 35 5.08 10.40 10.72
N ARG A 36 4.23 9.51 11.23
CA ARG A 36 4.26 9.10 12.63
C ARG A 36 5.57 8.39 13.00
N ARG A 37 6.11 7.59 12.09
CA ARG A 37 7.40 6.91 12.28
C ARG A 37 8.53 7.92 12.43
N ASP A 38 8.50 9.01 11.67
CA ASP A 38 9.52 10.07 11.76
C ASP A 38 9.39 10.89 13.06
N GLU A 39 8.16 11.17 13.52
CA GLU A 39 7.94 11.76 14.84
C GLU A 39 8.54 10.87 15.95
N LEU A 40 8.28 9.56 15.91
CA LEU A 40 8.82 8.62 16.90
C LEU A 40 10.34 8.47 16.79
N GLN A 41 10.91 8.56 15.59
CA GLN A 41 12.35 8.57 15.39
C GLN A 41 13.00 9.77 16.10
N GLN A 42 12.38 10.95 16.06
CA GLN A 42 12.86 12.13 16.77
C GLN A 42 12.82 11.92 18.30
N VAL A 43 11.71 11.36 18.82
CA VAL A 43 11.57 11.04 20.24
C VAL A 43 12.60 9.99 20.68
N TYR A 44 12.82 8.95 19.87
CA TYR A 44 13.83 7.92 20.13
C TYR A 44 15.23 8.53 20.23
N SER A 45 15.60 9.38 19.27
CA SER A 45 16.89 10.06 19.27
C SER A 45 17.04 10.98 20.49
N GLY A 46 15.97 11.67 20.89
CA GLY A 46 15.95 12.50 22.10
C GLY A 46 16.14 11.68 23.38
N GLU A 47 15.42 10.56 23.53
CA GLU A 47 15.57 9.66 24.68
C GLU A 47 16.97 9.04 24.73
N LEU A 48 17.52 8.66 23.58
CA LEU A 48 18.86 8.08 23.47
C LEU A 48 19.96 9.08 23.88
N ALA A 49 19.78 10.36 23.58
CA ALA A 49 20.71 11.42 23.96
C ALA A 49 20.55 11.88 25.43
N GLY A 50 19.39 11.63 26.03
CA GLY A 50 19.08 11.96 27.43
C GLY A 50 19.37 10.80 28.38
N ASP A 51 18.37 10.43 29.19
CA ASP A 51 18.48 9.37 30.21
C ASP A 51 18.72 7.97 29.62
N GLY A 52 18.41 7.76 28.34
CA GLY A 52 18.67 6.50 27.63
C GLY A 52 17.91 5.31 28.21
N ARG A 53 16.69 5.50 28.71
CA ARG A 53 15.97 4.46 29.46
C ARG A 53 15.69 3.25 28.57
N PRO A 54 16.30 2.06 28.83
CA PRO A 54 16.25 0.94 27.90
C PRO A 54 14.82 0.46 27.59
N ALA A 55 13.94 0.45 28.58
CA ALA A 55 12.55 0.05 28.41
C ALA A 55 11.78 0.99 27.46
N MET A 56 12.09 2.29 27.46
CA MET A 56 11.47 3.26 26.55
C MET A 56 12.03 3.12 25.14
N LEU A 57 13.35 2.98 25.00
CA LEU A 57 14.01 2.78 23.70
C LEU A 57 13.51 1.52 23.00
N VAL A 58 13.34 0.40 23.73
CA VAL A 58 12.79 -0.84 23.16
C VAL A 58 11.33 -0.65 22.70
N LYS A 59 10.49 0.05 23.48
CA LYS A 59 9.09 0.33 23.10
C LYS A 59 9.02 1.18 21.83
N LEU A 60 9.77 2.28 21.78
CA LEU A 60 9.83 3.16 20.61
C LEU A 60 10.33 2.40 19.37
N SER A 61 11.38 1.60 19.51
CA SER A 61 11.91 0.77 18.42
C SER A 61 10.90 -0.30 17.94
N ALA A 62 10.13 -0.90 18.85
CA ALA A 62 9.07 -1.83 18.49
C ALA A 62 7.95 -1.13 17.69
N GLU A 63 7.52 0.05 18.13
CA GLU A 63 6.48 0.83 17.46
C GLU A 63 6.92 1.28 16.06
N MET A 64 8.15 1.76 15.92
CA MET A 64 8.70 2.15 14.61
C MET A 64 8.70 0.97 13.62
N ARG A 65 9.07 -0.24 14.07
CA ARG A 65 9.01 -1.44 13.21
C ARG A 65 7.59 -1.82 12.82
N MET A 66 6.61 -1.59 13.69
CA MET A 66 5.20 -1.81 13.37
C MET A 66 4.69 -0.81 12.33
N LEU A 67 5.12 0.45 12.42
CA LEU A 67 4.81 1.48 11.41
C LEU A 67 5.49 1.17 10.08
N ASP A 68 6.77 0.74 10.08
CA ASP A 68 7.47 0.32 8.87
C ASP A 68 6.73 -0.84 8.18
N LYS A 69 6.24 -1.80 8.96
CA LYS A 69 5.40 -2.89 8.46
C LYS A 69 4.08 -2.36 7.89
N ALA A 70 3.38 -1.47 8.60
CA ALA A 70 2.11 -0.90 8.13
C ALA A 70 2.28 -0.16 6.80
N VAL A 71 3.38 0.60 6.64
CA VAL A 71 3.74 1.23 5.36
C VAL A 71 3.89 0.18 4.26
N ALA A 72 4.65 -0.89 4.51
CA ALA A 72 4.85 -1.96 3.54
C ALA A 72 3.53 -2.67 3.17
N ASP A 73 2.67 -2.93 4.16
CA ASP A 73 1.38 -3.60 3.97
C ASP A 73 0.42 -2.74 3.13
N HIS A 74 0.31 -1.43 3.43
CA HIS A 74 -0.52 -0.51 2.66
C HIS A 74 0.00 -0.33 1.22
N LEU A 75 1.30 -0.18 1.03
CA LEU A 75 1.89 -0.03 -0.30
C LEU A 75 1.85 -1.32 -1.12
N GLY A 76 1.90 -2.49 -0.48
CA GLY A 76 1.75 -3.78 -1.15
C GLY A 76 0.38 -3.97 -1.82
N GLY A 77 -0.64 -3.22 -1.38
CA GLY A 77 -1.96 -3.17 -1.99
C GLY A 77 -2.05 -2.28 -3.24
N VAL A 78 -1.17 -1.29 -3.38
CA VAL A 78 -1.21 -0.29 -4.46
C VAL A 78 -0.47 -0.82 -5.69
N ARG A 79 -1.12 -0.83 -6.85
CA ARG A 79 -0.55 -1.41 -8.08
C ARG A 79 -0.45 -0.37 -9.20
N ILE A 80 0.74 0.18 -9.36
CA ILE A 80 1.01 1.13 -10.45
C ILE A 80 1.34 0.37 -11.74
N GLY A 81 0.43 0.43 -12.72
CA GLY A 81 0.60 -0.17 -14.04
C GLY A 81 -0.58 -1.09 -14.43
N PRO A 82 -0.44 -1.95 -15.46
CA PRO A 82 -1.54 -2.79 -15.93
C PRO A 82 -1.97 -3.90 -14.96
N GLY A 83 -1.39 -3.93 -13.75
CA GLY A 83 -1.53 -5.02 -12.79
C GLY A 83 -0.88 -6.32 -13.28
N ILE A 84 -0.92 -7.35 -12.44
CA ILE A 84 -0.60 -8.72 -12.89
C ILE A 84 -1.75 -9.15 -13.80
N ALA A 85 -1.46 -9.54 -15.04
CA ALA A 85 -2.44 -10.17 -15.91
C ALA A 85 -3.10 -11.33 -15.15
N LYS A 86 -4.42 -11.26 -14.93
CA LYS A 86 -5.15 -12.33 -14.22
C LYS A 86 -4.77 -13.66 -14.85
N SER A 87 -4.34 -14.63 -14.04
CA SER A 87 -3.96 -15.94 -14.57
C SER A 87 -5.11 -16.52 -15.39
N GLU A 88 -4.80 -17.21 -16.50
CA GLU A 88 -5.83 -17.78 -17.38
C GLU A 88 -6.83 -18.65 -16.60
N ARG A 89 -6.35 -19.35 -15.56
CA ARG A 89 -7.17 -20.16 -14.67
C ARG A 89 -8.25 -19.33 -13.96
N HIS A 90 -7.90 -18.14 -13.46
CA HIS A 90 -8.84 -17.23 -12.82
C HIS A 90 -9.85 -16.65 -13.82
N GLN A 91 -9.40 -16.32 -15.04
CA GLN A 91 -10.27 -15.81 -16.08
C GLN A 91 -11.29 -16.87 -16.53
N ARG A 92 -10.85 -18.12 -16.76
CA ARG A 92 -11.73 -19.26 -17.10
C ARG A 92 -12.78 -19.51 -16.01
N ALA A 93 -12.39 -19.48 -14.73
CA ALA A 93 -13.30 -19.71 -13.61
C ALA A 93 -14.38 -18.62 -13.50
N VAL A 94 -14.02 -17.35 -13.73
CA VAL A 94 -14.97 -16.24 -13.77
C VAL A 94 -15.90 -16.37 -14.97
N ASN A 95 -15.36 -16.55 -16.19
CA ASN A 95 -16.16 -16.70 -17.41
C ASN A 95 -17.16 -17.86 -17.31
N ALA A 96 -16.75 -19.01 -16.76
CA ALA A 96 -17.63 -20.15 -16.53
C ALA A 96 -18.78 -19.85 -15.54
N ARG A 97 -18.61 -18.92 -14.60
CA ARG A 97 -19.70 -18.46 -13.72
C ARG A 97 -20.67 -17.53 -14.46
N TRP A 98 -20.16 -16.66 -15.32
CA TRP A 98 -20.99 -15.76 -16.12
C TRP A 98 -21.78 -16.48 -17.21
N HIS A 99 -21.19 -17.46 -17.90
CA HIS A 99 -21.88 -18.28 -18.91
C HIS A 99 -23.05 -19.06 -18.31
N ARG A 100 -22.83 -19.76 -17.18
CA ARG A 100 -23.90 -20.48 -16.47
C ARG A 100 -25.06 -19.58 -16.04
N ARG A 101 -24.77 -18.33 -15.66
CA ARG A 101 -25.80 -17.36 -15.28
C ARG A 101 -26.56 -16.78 -16.50
N ARG A 102 -25.94 -16.72 -17.68
CA ARG A 102 -26.64 -16.35 -18.92
C ARG A 102 -27.52 -17.48 -19.43
N GLU A 103 -27.06 -18.72 -19.33
CA GLU A 103 -27.82 -19.91 -19.69
C GLU A 103 -29.02 -20.15 -18.76
N ALA A 104 -28.92 -19.79 -17.48
CA ALA A 104 -30.04 -19.91 -16.53
C ALA A 104 -31.10 -18.79 -16.66
N ASN A 105 -30.80 -17.71 -17.38
CA ASN A 105 -31.69 -16.56 -17.58
C ASN A 105 -32.20 -16.45 -19.03
N ALA A 106 -31.94 -17.45 -19.86
CA ALA A 106 -32.45 -17.59 -21.23
C ALA A 106 -33.50 -18.70 -21.26
#